data_AF-A0A2N3LNB1-F1
#
_entry.id   AF-A0A2N3LNB1-F1
#
_cell.length_a   1.000
_cell.length_b   1.000
_cell.length_c   1.000
_cell.angle_alpha   90.00
_cell.angle_beta   90.00
_cell.angle_gamma   90.00
#
_symmetry.space_group_name_H-M   'P 1'
#
loop_
_entity.id
_entity.type
_entity.pdbx_description
1 polymer ?
#
loop_
_entity_poly.entity_id
_entity_poly.type
_entity_poly.pdbx_seq_one_letter_code
_entity_poly.pdbx_strand_id
1 'polypeptide(L)'
;MNGLTKGKYVELKKVNQLKDTVIAQKYKINPTQLIEWKKVTFTPDELKALNLPKRVQKVDVTKTIQAEEKPQKTEIKKNQTQEKTIAYLKSELQKEQERHTNSIKKLNEDAERGVARYERAIKDLKEKLELEQEAKKRMAAAHQTNIQKFIDEKELAYMKANDEKMKYLDTLEKLKKTDYELQNVNQRIKELESERDQLKLDFEKATALLNPLIKVIKIAL
;
A
#
# COMPACT_ATOMS: atom_id res chain seq x y z
N MET A 1 -28.79 -23.46 -4.07
CA MET A 1 -28.97 -22.01 -4.28
C MET A 1 -27.71 -21.28 -3.87
N ASN A 2 -27.41 -20.14 -4.50
CA ASN A 2 -26.18 -19.35 -4.36
C ASN A 2 -25.96 -18.78 -2.94
N GLY A 3 -25.93 -19.62 -1.89
CA GLY A 3 -25.69 -19.22 -0.50
C GLY A 3 -26.88 -18.59 0.23
N LEU A 4 -28.09 -18.59 -0.37
CA LEU A 4 -29.32 -18.16 0.31
C LEU A 4 -29.85 -19.28 1.21
N THR A 5 -29.86 -19.05 2.53
CA THR A 5 -30.42 -19.95 3.54
C THR A 5 -31.74 -19.42 4.08
N LYS A 6 -32.55 -20.28 4.71
CA LYS A 6 -33.81 -19.89 5.37
C LYS A 6 -33.61 -18.70 6.32
N GLY A 7 -32.60 -18.77 7.19
CA GLY A 7 -32.27 -17.70 8.14
C GLY A 7 -31.90 -16.38 7.47
N LYS A 8 -31.01 -16.41 6.47
CA LYS A 8 -30.61 -15.20 5.72
C LYS A 8 -31.79 -14.57 4.98
N TYR A 9 -32.69 -15.38 4.43
CA TYR A 9 -33.88 -14.87 3.76
C TYR A 9 -34.83 -14.17 4.75
N VAL A 10 -35.06 -14.77 5.93
CA VAL A 10 -35.88 -14.16 6.98
C VAL A 10 -35.27 -12.84 7.47
N GLU A 11 -33.96 -12.79 7.65
CA GLU A 11 -33.25 -11.58 8.05
C GLU A 11 -33.37 -10.47 7.00
N LEU A 12 -33.17 -10.80 5.71
CA LEU A 12 -33.32 -9.84 4.61
C LEU A 12 -34.76 -9.32 4.48
N LYS A 13 -35.76 -10.15 4.80
CA LYS A 13 -37.18 -9.78 4.75
C LYS A 13 -37.67 -9.00 5.96
N LYS A 14 -37.31 -9.41 7.18
CA LYS A 14 -37.80 -8.82 8.43
C LYS A 14 -36.93 -7.67 8.93
N VAL A 15 -35.61 -7.80 8.84
CA VAL A 15 -34.66 -6.80 9.35
C VAL A 15 -34.38 -5.75 8.29
N ASN A 16 -34.03 -6.19 7.07
CA ASN A 16 -33.66 -5.27 6.00
C ASN A 16 -34.82 -4.85 5.08
N GLN A 17 -36.02 -5.39 5.30
CA GLN A 17 -37.27 -5.08 4.57
C GLN A 17 -37.13 -5.13 3.03
N LEU A 18 -36.27 -6.01 2.52
CA LEU A 18 -35.99 -6.08 1.09
C LEU A 18 -37.12 -6.79 0.33
N LYS A 19 -37.45 -6.27 -0.85
CA LYS A 19 -38.36 -6.94 -1.80
C LYS A 19 -37.69 -8.19 -2.38
N ASP A 20 -38.51 -9.16 -2.75
CA ASP A 20 -38.03 -10.44 -3.29
C ASP A 20 -37.24 -10.31 -4.60
N THR A 21 -37.56 -9.31 -5.41
CA THR A 21 -36.81 -8.97 -6.63
C THR A 21 -35.37 -8.55 -6.31
N VAL A 22 -35.19 -7.75 -5.26
CA VAL A 22 -33.88 -7.27 -4.79
C VAL A 22 -33.08 -8.43 -4.19
N ILE A 23 -33.74 -9.32 -3.44
CA ILE A 23 -33.11 -10.53 -2.89
C ILE A 23 -32.69 -11.48 -4.03
N ALA A 24 -33.54 -11.69 -5.03
CA ALA A 24 -33.22 -12.50 -6.20
C ALA A 24 -31.98 -11.98 -6.95
N GLN A 25 -31.91 -10.66 -7.17
CA GLN A 25 -30.74 -10.00 -7.79
C GLN A 25 -29.48 -10.15 -6.93
N LYS A 26 -29.57 -9.88 -5.63
CA LYS A 26 -28.43 -9.96 -4.70
C LYS A 26 -27.78 -11.35 -4.69
N TYR A 27 -28.58 -12.39 -4.85
CA TYR A 27 -28.10 -13.77 -4.86
C TYR A 27 -27.93 -14.33 -6.28
N LYS A 28 -28.13 -13.53 -7.33
CA LYS A 28 -28.07 -13.94 -8.74
C LYS A 28 -28.94 -15.18 -9.01
N ILE A 29 -30.14 -15.22 -8.43
CA ILE A 29 -31.13 -16.29 -8.58
C ILE A 29 -32.27 -15.76 -9.45
N ASN A 30 -32.81 -16.60 -10.34
CA ASN A 30 -33.99 -16.24 -11.12
C ASN A 30 -35.22 -16.08 -10.19
N PRO A 31 -36.04 -15.02 -10.30
CA PRO A 31 -37.25 -14.86 -9.47
C PRO A 31 -38.15 -16.10 -9.38
N THR A 32 -38.30 -16.88 -10.46
CA THR A 32 -39.09 -18.12 -10.47
C THR A 32 -38.49 -19.19 -9.55
N GLN A 33 -37.16 -19.35 -9.57
CA GLN A 33 -36.44 -20.28 -8.70
C GLN A 33 -36.55 -19.86 -7.23
N LEU A 34 -36.59 -18.55 -6.95
CA LEU A 34 -36.79 -18.04 -5.59
C LEU A 34 -38.23 -18.33 -5.08
N ILE A 35 -39.23 -18.38 -5.96
CA ILE A 35 -40.61 -18.76 -5.59
C ILE A 35 -40.70 -20.26 -5.29
N GLU A 36 -40.14 -21.11 -6.13
CA GLU A 36 -40.12 -22.56 -5.92
C GLU A 36 -39.38 -22.92 -4.63
N TRP A 37 -38.24 -22.28 -4.38
CA TRP A 37 -37.50 -22.43 -3.13
C TRP A 37 -38.34 -22.17 -1.89
N LYS A 38 -39.13 -21.09 -1.93
CA LYS A 38 -39.95 -20.68 -0.80
C LYS A 38 -41.04 -21.69 -0.49
N LYS A 39 -41.66 -22.24 -1.52
CA LYS A 39 -42.68 -23.29 -1.37
C LYS A 39 -42.12 -24.55 -0.71
N VAL A 40 -40.84 -24.86 -0.95
CA VAL A 40 -40.17 -26.02 -0.35
C VAL A 40 -39.61 -25.71 1.04
N THR A 41 -39.19 -24.48 1.32
CA THR A 41 -38.44 -24.12 2.53
C THR A 41 -39.31 -23.53 3.66
N PHE A 42 -40.46 -22.96 3.31
CA PHE A 42 -41.35 -22.30 4.26
C PHE A 42 -42.74 -22.93 4.25
N THR A 43 -43.38 -22.98 5.42
CA THR A 43 -44.79 -23.32 5.49
C THR A 43 -45.65 -22.15 4.97
N PRO A 44 -46.90 -22.40 4.54
CA PRO A 44 -47.81 -21.34 4.11
C PRO A 44 -47.99 -20.22 5.15
N ASP A 45 -47.97 -20.55 6.44
CA ASP A 45 -48.12 -19.57 7.52
C ASP A 45 -46.84 -18.77 7.77
N GLU A 46 -45.66 -19.38 7.62
CA GLU A 46 -44.39 -18.65 7.64
C GLU A 46 -44.29 -17.67 6.48
N LEU A 47 -44.76 -18.05 5.28
CA LEU A 47 -44.79 -17.16 4.12
C LEU A 47 -45.77 -15.99 4.30
N LYS A 48 -46.93 -16.22 4.92
CA LYS A 48 -47.86 -15.13 5.30
C LYS A 48 -47.20 -14.17 6.28
N ALA A 49 -46.45 -14.67 7.25
CA ALA A 49 -45.73 -13.83 8.21
C ALA A 49 -44.56 -13.03 7.59
N LEU A 50 -44.01 -13.50 6.46
CA LEU A 50 -42.90 -12.87 5.74
C LEU A 50 -43.34 -11.94 4.59
N ASN A 51 -44.59 -12.06 4.13
CA ASN A 51 -45.18 -11.23 3.08
C ASN A 51 -46.46 -10.56 3.60
N LEU A 52 -46.34 -9.34 4.13
CA LEU A 52 -47.46 -8.39 4.23
C LEU A 52 -47.19 -7.27 3.22
N PRO A 53 -48.10 -7.08 2.25
CA PRO A 53 -49.34 -6.33 2.47
C PRO A 53 -50.63 -7.13 2.17
N LYS A 54 -51.72 -6.79 2.89
CA LYS A 54 -53.10 -7.31 2.77
C LYS A 54 -53.71 -7.07 1.37
N ARG A 55 -54.19 -8.15 0.71
CA ARG A 55 -55.22 -8.29 -0.36
C ARG A 55 -54.79 -9.44 -1.29
N VAL A 56 -55.55 -10.46 -1.67
CA VAL A 56 -56.98 -10.79 -1.64
C VAL A 56 -57.05 -12.32 -1.46
N GLN A 57 -57.74 -12.81 -0.44
CA GLN A 57 -58.24 -14.20 -0.43
C GLN A 57 -59.54 -14.22 -1.24
N LYS A 58 -59.57 -15.00 -2.32
CA LYS A 58 -60.77 -15.73 -2.79
C LYS A 58 -60.31 -16.82 -3.73
N VAL A 59 -60.48 -18.09 -3.35
CA VAL A 59 -61.14 -19.10 -4.18
C VAL A 59 -61.75 -20.12 -3.22
N ASP A 60 -63.08 -20.10 -3.14
CA ASP A 60 -63.93 -21.18 -2.66
C ASP A 60 -63.70 -22.44 -3.48
N VAL A 61 -63.56 -23.60 -2.83
CA VAL A 61 -64.10 -24.84 -3.37
C VAL A 61 -64.59 -25.72 -2.21
N THR A 62 -65.83 -25.47 -1.77
CA THR A 62 -66.69 -26.53 -1.28
C THR A 62 -67.10 -27.41 -2.45
N LYS A 63 -66.65 -28.66 -2.49
CA LYS A 63 -67.37 -29.75 -3.16
C LYS A 63 -67.51 -30.92 -2.20
N THR A 64 -68.73 -31.02 -1.70
CA THR A 64 -69.42 -32.20 -1.18
C THR A 64 -69.12 -33.44 -2.02
N ILE A 65 -68.80 -34.55 -1.36
CA ILE A 65 -69.06 -35.89 -1.90
C ILE A 65 -69.83 -36.65 -0.82
N GLN A 66 -71.05 -37.02 -1.18
CA GLN A 66 -71.98 -37.82 -0.40
C GLN A 66 -71.38 -39.20 -0.14
N ALA A 67 -71.48 -39.67 1.10
CA ALA A 67 -71.19 -41.05 1.47
C ALA A 67 -72.44 -41.90 1.23
N GLU A 68 -72.37 -42.83 0.29
CA GLU A 68 -73.23 -44.01 0.26
C GLU A 68 -72.39 -45.23 0.69
N GLU A 69 -72.72 -45.80 1.85
CA GLU A 69 -72.47 -47.20 2.20
C GLU A 69 -73.50 -48.05 1.41
N LYS A 70 -73.27 -49.24 0.83
CA LYS A 70 -72.57 -50.51 1.20
C LYS A 70 -72.85 -51.52 0.04
N PRO A 71 -72.46 -52.83 0.04
CA PRO A 71 -71.47 -53.56 0.82
C PRO A 71 -70.56 -54.57 0.02
N GLN A 72 -69.50 -55.03 0.72
CA GLN A 72 -68.94 -56.40 0.79
C GLN A 72 -68.08 -57.07 -0.32
N LYS A 73 -66.96 -57.62 0.20
CA LYS A 73 -66.15 -58.80 -0.19
C LYS A 73 -65.10 -58.64 -1.30
N THR A 74 -63.85 -58.45 -0.88
CA THR A 74 -62.66 -59.20 -1.36
C THR A 74 -61.41 -58.78 -0.58
N GLU A 75 -61.22 -59.36 0.60
CA GLU A 75 -60.12 -58.99 1.52
C GLU A 75 -58.80 -59.77 1.32
N ILE A 76 -58.72 -60.69 0.35
CA ILE A 76 -57.58 -61.63 0.29
C ILE A 76 -56.58 -61.28 -0.84
N LYS A 77 -56.97 -60.53 -1.88
CA LYS A 77 -56.02 -60.10 -2.94
C LYS A 77 -55.29 -58.77 -2.62
N LYS A 78 -55.76 -57.96 -1.67
CA LYS A 78 -55.13 -56.68 -1.31
C LYS A 78 -53.84 -56.86 -0.48
N ASN A 79 -53.80 -57.82 0.44
CA ASN A 79 -52.66 -58.02 1.36
C ASN A 79 -51.38 -58.49 0.65
N GLN A 80 -51.46 -59.45 -0.29
CA GLN A 80 -50.28 -59.85 -1.09
C GLN A 80 -49.75 -58.74 -2.02
N THR A 81 -50.64 -57.85 -2.47
CA THR A 81 -50.26 -56.71 -3.29
C THR A 81 -49.56 -55.65 -2.42
N GLN A 82 -50.06 -55.41 -1.21
CA GLN A 82 -49.48 -54.48 -0.24
C GLN A 82 -48.10 -54.94 0.27
N GLU A 83 -47.90 -56.23 0.55
CA GLU A 83 -46.59 -56.75 0.98
C GLU A 83 -45.50 -56.58 -0.10
N LYS A 84 -45.86 -56.82 -1.38
CA LYS A 84 -44.96 -56.58 -2.51
C LYS A 84 -44.65 -55.08 -2.68
N THR A 85 -45.64 -54.21 -2.45
CA THR A 85 -45.42 -52.75 -2.49
C THR A 85 -44.51 -52.29 -1.34
N ILE A 86 -44.67 -52.84 -0.13
CA ILE A 86 -43.82 -52.51 1.03
C ILE A 86 -42.38 -52.98 0.80
N ALA A 87 -42.18 -54.19 0.25
CA ALA A 87 -40.86 -54.69 -0.09
C ALA A 87 -40.16 -53.84 -1.16
N TYR A 88 -40.90 -53.41 -2.18
CA TYR A 88 -40.41 -52.50 -3.21
C TYR A 88 -40.02 -51.13 -2.63
N LEU A 89 -40.88 -50.53 -1.81
CA LEU A 89 -40.60 -49.24 -1.16
C LEU A 89 -39.39 -49.31 -0.22
N LYS A 90 -39.21 -50.41 0.52
CA LYS A 90 -37.99 -50.63 1.33
C LYS A 90 -36.73 -50.74 0.47
N SER A 91 -36.79 -51.44 -0.65
CA SER A 91 -35.66 -51.55 -1.58
C SER A 91 -35.31 -50.21 -2.22
N GLU A 92 -36.30 -49.43 -2.66
CA GLU A 92 -36.06 -48.08 -3.20
C GLU A 92 -35.51 -47.14 -2.12
N LEU A 93 -36.05 -47.16 -0.90
CA LEU A 93 -35.52 -46.37 0.21
C LEU A 93 -34.06 -46.72 0.53
N GLN A 94 -33.70 -48.01 0.48
CA GLN A 94 -32.33 -48.45 0.72
C GLN A 94 -31.38 -48.00 -0.40
N LYS A 95 -31.79 -48.11 -1.67
CA LYS A 95 -31.01 -47.56 -2.81
C LYS A 95 -30.84 -46.05 -2.70
N GLU A 96 -31.88 -45.34 -2.27
CA GLU A 96 -31.84 -43.88 -2.12
C GLU A 96 -30.95 -43.46 -0.95
N GLN A 97 -31.00 -44.18 0.18
CA GLN A 97 -30.05 -44.02 1.27
C GLN A 97 -28.61 -44.23 0.82
N GLU A 98 -28.31 -45.32 0.10
CA GLU A 98 -26.97 -45.57 -0.45
C GLU A 98 -26.50 -44.46 -1.41
N ARG A 99 -27.39 -43.95 -2.27
CA ARG A 99 -27.09 -42.79 -3.14
C ARG A 99 -26.77 -41.54 -2.33
N HIS A 100 -27.56 -41.24 -1.29
CA HIS A 100 -27.33 -40.10 -0.42
C HIS A 100 -26.02 -40.22 0.35
N THR A 101 -25.72 -41.38 0.94
CA THR A 101 -24.46 -41.61 1.67
C THR A 101 -23.25 -41.46 0.75
N ASN A 102 -23.32 -42.00 -0.47
CA ASN A 102 -22.26 -41.84 -1.46
C ASN A 102 -22.09 -40.39 -1.93
N SER A 103 -23.19 -39.65 -2.09
CA SER A 103 -23.14 -38.23 -2.45
C SER A 103 -22.54 -37.37 -1.34
N ILE A 104 -22.90 -37.62 -0.08
CA ILE A 104 -22.32 -36.93 1.08
C ILE A 104 -20.83 -37.24 1.18
N LYS A 105 -20.43 -38.51 1.02
CA LYS A 105 -19.03 -38.91 1.06
C LYS A 105 -18.19 -38.18 0.00
N LYS A 106 -18.66 -38.11 -1.25
CA LYS A 106 -17.98 -37.36 -2.31
C LYS A 106 -17.87 -35.87 -2.00
N LEU A 107 -18.95 -35.26 -1.51
CA LEU A 107 -18.93 -33.85 -1.12
C LEU A 107 -17.92 -33.56 -0.01
N ASN A 108 -17.80 -34.45 0.98
CA ASN A 108 -16.82 -34.32 2.04
C ASN A 108 -15.39 -34.48 1.51
N GLU A 109 -15.12 -35.49 0.66
CA GLU A 109 -13.80 -35.68 0.05
C GLU A 109 -13.38 -34.49 -0.83
N ASP A 110 -14.32 -33.91 -1.58
CA ASP A 110 -14.06 -32.73 -2.41
C ASP A 110 -13.85 -31.48 -1.54
N ALA A 111 -14.60 -31.34 -0.44
CA ALA A 111 -14.41 -30.26 0.52
C ALA A 111 -13.04 -30.36 1.22
N GLU A 112 -12.64 -31.54 1.69
CA GLU A 112 -11.33 -31.80 2.29
C GLU A 112 -10.20 -31.50 1.31
N ARG A 113 -10.32 -31.96 0.05
CA ARG A 113 -9.36 -31.64 -1.01
C ARG A 113 -9.33 -30.16 -1.35
N GLY A 114 -10.46 -29.46 -1.24
CA GLY A 114 -10.56 -28.01 -1.41
C GLY A 114 -9.81 -27.28 -0.29
N VAL A 115 -10.13 -27.61 0.96
CA VAL A 115 -9.50 -27.05 2.16
C VAL A 115 -7.99 -27.23 2.12
N ALA A 116 -7.50 -28.45 1.89
CA ALA A 116 -6.06 -28.72 1.83
C ALA A 116 -5.33 -27.92 0.74
N ARG A 117 -5.97 -27.69 -0.42
CA ARG A 117 -5.41 -26.85 -1.49
C ARG A 117 -5.35 -25.38 -1.09
N TYR A 118 -6.42 -24.86 -0.47
CA TYR A 118 -6.44 -23.48 0.00
C TYR A 118 -5.46 -23.25 1.16
N GLU A 119 -5.33 -24.19 2.08
CA GLU A 119 -4.35 -24.10 3.17
C GLU A 119 -2.92 -24.01 2.65
N ARG A 120 -2.55 -24.83 1.65
CA ARG A 120 -1.25 -24.71 0.99
C ARG A 120 -1.07 -23.36 0.31
N ALA A 121 -2.06 -22.92 -0.48
CA ALA A 121 -1.99 -21.63 -1.15
C ALA A 121 -1.86 -20.46 -0.16
N ILE A 122 -2.57 -20.51 0.96
CA ILE A 122 -2.47 -19.52 2.04
C ILE A 122 -1.07 -19.54 2.66
N LYS A 123 -0.50 -20.73 2.91
CA LYS A 123 0.85 -20.87 3.45
C LYS A 123 1.89 -20.26 2.51
N ASP A 124 1.83 -20.59 1.21
CA ASP A 124 2.75 -20.08 0.20
C ASP A 124 2.64 -18.55 0.06
N LEU A 125 1.41 -18.01 0.12
CA LEU A 125 1.18 -16.56 0.06
C LEU A 125 1.73 -15.85 1.30
N LYS A 126 1.59 -16.44 2.49
CA LYS A 126 2.16 -15.89 3.72
C LYS A 126 3.68 -15.83 3.67
N GLU A 127 4.32 -16.91 3.22
CA GLU A 127 5.78 -16.96 3.08
C GLU A 127 6.30 -15.92 2.08
N LYS A 128 5.64 -15.79 0.92
CA LYS A 128 5.98 -14.74 -0.07
C LYS A 128 5.83 -13.34 0.50
N LEU A 129 4.76 -13.09 1.26
CA LEU A 129 4.52 -11.80 1.88
C LEU A 129 5.58 -11.45 2.92
N GLU A 130 6.01 -12.42 3.72
CA GLU A 130 7.06 -12.23 4.73
C GLU A 130 8.40 -11.89 4.07
N LEU A 131 8.78 -12.63 3.02
CA LEU A 131 9.99 -12.36 2.24
C LEU A 131 9.95 -10.97 1.58
N GLU A 132 8.81 -10.55 1.03
CA GLU A 132 8.66 -9.23 0.43
C GLU A 132 8.80 -8.11 1.49
N GLN A 133 8.21 -8.30 2.68
CA GLN A 133 8.34 -7.34 3.78
C GLN A 133 9.79 -7.22 4.27
N GLU A 134 10.49 -8.35 4.38
CA GLU A 134 11.89 -8.34 4.78
C GLU A 134 12.78 -7.67 3.72
N ALA A 135 12.55 -7.95 2.44
CA ALA A 135 13.24 -7.29 1.33
C ALA A 135 13.02 -5.77 1.36
N LYS A 136 11.78 -5.31 1.58
CA LYS A 136 11.47 -3.87 1.72
C LYS A 136 12.20 -3.23 2.90
N LYS A 137 12.25 -3.91 4.06
CA LYS A 137 12.99 -3.42 5.23
C LYS A 137 14.48 -3.29 4.95
N ARG A 138 15.09 -4.31 4.33
CA ARG A 138 16.51 -4.28 3.93
C ARG A 138 16.81 -3.16 2.94
N MET A 139 15.95 -2.99 1.94
CA MET A 139 16.08 -1.93 0.95
C MET A 139 15.96 -0.53 1.59
N ALA A 140 14.98 -0.33 2.47
CA ALA A 140 14.83 0.93 3.21
C ALA A 140 16.06 1.26 4.06
N ALA A 141 16.61 0.28 4.80
CA ALA A 141 17.82 0.45 5.59
C ALA A 141 19.05 0.78 4.72
N ALA A 142 19.19 0.13 3.57
CA ALA A 142 20.25 0.42 2.61
C ALA A 142 20.14 1.85 2.05
N HIS A 143 18.94 2.28 1.68
CA HIS A 143 18.70 3.66 1.22
C HIS A 143 19.05 4.68 2.29
N GLN A 144 18.62 4.47 3.53
CA GLN A 144 18.94 5.36 4.65
C GLN A 144 20.46 5.48 4.85
N THR A 145 21.18 4.35 4.79
CA THR A 145 22.65 4.33 4.91
C THR A 145 23.32 5.08 3.76
N ASN A 146 22.86 4.89 2.53
CA ASN A 146 23.43 5.55 1.35
C ASN A 146 23.16 7.06 1.36
N ILE A 147 21.97 7.48 1.79
CA ILE A 147 21.64 8.90 1.96
C ILE A 147 22.55 9.53 3.02
N GLN A 148 22.76 8.85 4.16
CA GLN A 148 23.63 9.37 5.20
C GLN A 148 25.07 9.52 4.70
N LYS A 149 25.62 8.52 4.02
CA LYS A 149 26.96 8.61 3.42
C LYS A 149 27.10 9.79 2.47
N PHE A 150 26.09 10.03 1.62
CA PHE A 150 26.10 11.15 0.71
C PHE A 150 26.07 12.50 1.45
N ILE A 151 25.28 12.61 2.53
CA ILE A 151 25.26 13.81 3.38
C ILE A 151 26.64 14.03 3.99
N ASP A 152 27.22 13.00 4.62
CA ASP A 152 28.53 13.08 5.27
C ASP A 152 29.64 13.49 4.28
N GLU A 153 29.62 12.94 3.05
CA GLU A 153 30.54 13.31 1.98
C GLU A 153 30.39 14.78 1.56
N LYS A 154 29.16 15.28 1.48
CA LYS A 154 28.88 16.68 1.13
C LYS A 154 29.27 17.64 2.25
N GLU A 155 29.01 17.29 3.50
CA GLU A 155 29.44 18.08 4.66
C GLU A 155 30.96 18.16 4.71
N LEU A 156 31.67 17.04 4.51
CA LEU A 156 33.13 17.03 4.48
C LEU A 156 33.69 17.89 3.33
N ALA A 157 33.08 17.81 2.14
CA ALA A 157 33.48 18.65 1.01
C ALA A 157 33.26 20.14 1.30
N TYR A 158 32.13 20.49 1.93
CA TYR A 158 31.82 21.86 2.32
C TYR A 158 32.81 22.39 3.36
N MET A 159 33.14 21.59 4.38
CA MET A 159 34.14 21.95 5.38
C MET A 159 35.51 22.21 4.74
N LYS A 160 35.98 21.34 3.85
CA LYS A 160 37.24 21.53 3.13
C LYS A 160 37.25 22.81 2.30
N ALA A 161 36.17 23.07 1.56
CA ALA A 161 36.05 24.30 0.77
C ALA A 161 36.05 25.55 1.65
N ASN A 162 35.44 25.48 2.83
CA ASN A 162 35.44 26.58 3.78
C ASN A 162 36.85 26.81 4.38
N ASP A 163 37.57 25.75 4.73
CA ASP A 163 38.95 25.85 5.21
C ASP A 163 39.88 26.47 4.15
N GLU A 164 39.75 26.06 2.89
CA GLU A 164 40.47 26.66 1.76
C GLU A 164 40.13 28.13 1.57
N LYS A 165 38.84 28.48 1.65
CA LYS A 165 38.40 29.87 1.59
C LYS A 165 39.02 30.71 2.70
N MET A 166 39.07 30.21 3.93
CA MET A 166 39.67 30.94 5.05
C MET A 166 41.18 31.14 4.86
N LYS A 167 41.90 30.12 4.36
CA LYS A 167 43.32 30.26 3.99
C LYS A 167 43.54 31.29 2.89
N TYR A 168 42.66 31.32 1.89
CA TYR A 168 42.71 32.30 0.82
C TYR A 168 42.51 33.73 1.35
N LEU A 169 41.55 33.93 2.24
CA LEU A 169 41.29 35.23 2.88
C LEU A 169 42.49 35.72 3.70
N ASP A 170 43.09 34.84 4.51
CA ASP A 170 44.31 35.16 5.28
C ASP A 170 45.49 35.53 4.35
N THR A 171 45.66 34.80 3.25
CA THR A 171 46.69 35.09 2.25
C THR A 171 46.46 36.45 1.60
N LEU A 172 45.21 36.77 1.26
CA LEU A 172 44.83 38.04 0.65
C LEU A 172 45.04 39.22 1.60
N GLU A 173 44.77 39.05 2.89
CA GLU A 173 45.06 40.07 3.91
C GLU A 173 46.56 40.31 4.07
N LYS A 174 47.38 39.26 4.10
CA LYS A 174 48.84 39.37 4.12
C LYS A 174 49.37 40.09 2.90
N LEU A 175 48.88 39.76 1.70
CA LEU A 175 49.27 40.44 0.46
C LEU A 175 48.94 41.93 0.49
N LYS A 176 47.76 42.32 0.99
CA LYS A 176 47.40 43.74 1.16
C LYS A 176 48.36 44.47 2.09
N LYS A 177 48.78 43.82 3.18
CA LYS A 177 49.76 44.39 4.11
C LYS A 177 51.12 44.58 3.44
N THR A 178 51.61 43.56 2.73
CA THR A 178 52.86 43.65 1.97
C THR A 178 52.81 44.73 0.90
N ASP A 179 51.68 44.88 0.20
CA ASP A 179 51.51 45.92 -0.83
C ASP A 179 51.61 47.33 -0.21
N TYR A 180 51.00 47.55 0.95
CA TYR A 180 51.13 48.80 1.70
C TYR A 180 52.59 49.07 2.14
N GLU A 181 53.28 48.04 2.65
CA GLU A 181 54.70 48.16 3.02
C GLU A 181 55.57 48.52 1.81
N LEU A 182 55.32 47.92 0.65
CA LEU A 182 56.01 48.24 -0.61
C LEU A 182 55.74 49.67 -1.06
N GLN A 183 54.51 50.17 -0.93
CA GLN A 183 54.20 51.58 -1.22
C GLN A 183 55.00 52.53 -0.34
N ASN A 184 55.12 52.24 0.96
CA ASN A 184 55.93 53.03 1.88
C ASN A 184 57.42 53.00 1.55
N VAL A 185 57.96 51.81 1.22
CA VAL A 185 59.36 51.66 0.78
C VAL A 185 59.61 52.45 -0.49
N ASN A 186 58.72 52.37 -1.49
CA ASN A 186 58.83 53.13 -2.73
C ASN A 186 58.79 54.64 -2.49
N GLN A 187 57.96 55.11 -1.56
CA GLN A 187 57.94 56.51 -1.16
C GLN A 187 59.28 56.92 -0.52
N ARG A 188 59.83 56.08 0.37
CA ARG A 188 61.13 56.33 1.00
C ARG A 188 62.27 56.35 0.00
N ILE A 189 62.25 55.50 -1.03
CA ILE A 189 63.25 55.53 -2.10
C ILE A 189 63.21 56.87 -2.82
N LYS A 190 62.03 57.39 -3.17
CA LYS A 190 61.91 58.71 -3.83
C LYS A 190 62.45 59.84 -2.95
N GLU A 191 62.20 59.80 -1.66
CA GLU A 191 62.76 60.78 -0.70
C GLU A 191 64.29 60.71 -0.68
N LEU A 192 64.86 59.52 -0.58
CA LEU A 192 66.32 59.32 -0.59
C LEU A 192 66.97 59.72 -1.92
N GLU A 193 66.31 59.49 -3.05
CA GLU A 193 66.77 59.96 -4.36
C GLU A 193 66.81 61.49 -4.42
N SER A 194 65.78 62.16 -3.89
CA SER A 194 65.77 63.63 -3.77
C SER A 194 66.86 64.16 -2.84
N GLU A 195 67.07 63.52 -1.68
CA GLU A 195 68.14 63.88 -0.75
C GLU A 195 69.53 63.73 -1.41
N ARG A 196 69.75 62.63 -2.13
CA ARG A 196 70.99 62.37 -2.89
C ARG A 196 71.22 63.46 -3.94
N ASP A 197 70.21 63.81 -4.72
CA ASP A 197 70.34 64.80 -5.79
C ASP A 197 70.64 66.20 -5.23
N GLN A 198 70.05 66.54 -4.08
CA GLN A 198 70.36 67.77 -3.35
C GLN A 198 71.81 67.79 -2.85
N LEU A 199 72.29 66.70 -2.23
CA LEU A 199 73.67 66.59 -1.79
C LEU A 199 74.66 66.70 -2.94
N LYS A 200 74.33 66.11 -4.10
CA LYS A 200 75.15 66.23 -5.31
C LYS A 200 75.27 67.69 -5.76
N LEU A 201 74.14 68.41 -5.80
CA LEU A 201 74.11 69.83 -6.12
C LEU A 201 74.97 70.66 -5.14
N ASP A 202 74.84 70.39 -3.85
CA ASP A 202 75.58 71.13 -2.82
C ASP A 202 77.08 70.83 -2.86
N PHE A 203 77.48 69.59 -3.20
CA PHE A 203 78.88 69.24 -3.47
C PHE A 203 79.44 69.95 -4.70
N GLU A 204 78.66 70.03 -5.79
CA GLU A 204 79.04 70.77 -7.00
C GLU A 204 79.25 72.25 -6.70
N LYS A 205 78.36 72.88 -5.91
CA LYS A 205 78.52 74.27 -5.44
C LYS A 205 79.77 74.45 -4.58
N ALA A 206 80.00 73.56 -3.61
CA ALA A 206 81.18 73.63 -2.74
C ALA A 206 82.48 73.50 -3.55
N THR A 207 82.53 72.58 -4.52
CA THR A 207 83.67 72.37 -5.41
C THR A 207 83.91 73.59 -6.31
N ALA A 208 82.85 74.22 -6.82
CA ALA A 208 82.93 75.44 -7.61
C ALA A 208 83.51 76.63 -6.81
N LEU A 209 83.25 76.70 -5.49
CA LEU A 209 83.85 77.70 -4.59
C LEU A 209 85.29 77.37 -4.21
N LEU A 210 85.60 76.10 -3.94
CA LEU A 210 86.93 75.66 -3.50
C LEU A 210 87.98 75.76 -4.61
N ASN A 211 87.61 75.45 -5.86
CA ASN A 211 88.56 75.41 -6.99
C ASN A 211 89.26 76.76 -7.25
N PRO A 212 88.57 77.92 -7.27
CA PRO A 212 89.19 79.23 -7.30
C PRO A 212 90.10 79.51 -6.09
N LEU A 213 89.66 79.16 -4.88
CA LEU A 213 90.44 79.34 -3.66
C LEU A 213 91.75 78.54 -3.69
N ILE A 214 91.72 77.28 -4.14
CA ILE A 214 92.92 76.46 -4.34
C ILE A 214 93.86 77.11 -5.35
N LYS A 215 93.33 77.67 -6.46
CA LYS A 215 94.16 78.39 -7.45
C LYS A 215 94.83 79.62 -6.84
N VAL A 216 94.11 80.40 -6.03
CA VAL A 216 94.68 81.57 -5.33
C VAL A 216 95.78 81.15 -4.37
N ILE A 217 95.57 80.11 -3.56
CA ILE A 217 96.58 79.59 -2.63
C ILE A 217 97.82 79.08 -3.39
N LYS A 218 97.64 78.39 -4.52
CA LYS A 218 98.74 77.93 -5.38
C LYS A 218 99.54 79.04 -6.05
N ILE A 219 98.96 80.23 -6.24
CA ILE A 219 99.67 81.42 -6.75
C ILE A 219 100.45 82.11 -5.62
N ALA A 220 99.95 82.01 -4.38
CA ALA A 220 100.57 82.63 -3.21
C ALA A 220 101.72 81.81 -2.59
N LEU A 221 101.74 80.49 -2.80
CA LEU A 221 102.84 79.57 -2.48
C LEU A 221 103.89 79.55 -3.59
#